data_AF-A0A512T395-F1
#
_entry.id   AF-A0A512T395-F1
#
_cell.length_a   1.000
_cell.length_b   1.000
_cell.length_c   1.000
_cell.angle_alpha   90.00
_cell.angle_beta   90.00
_cell.angle_gamma   90.00
#
_symmetry.space_group_name_H-M   'P 1'
#
loop_
_entity.id
_entity.type
_entity.pdbx_description
1 polymer ?
#
loop_
_entity_poly.entity_id
_entity_poly.type
_entity_poly.pdbx_seq_one_letter_code
_entity_poly.pdbx_strand_id
1 'polypeptide(L)'
;MGEWEDRRPPRATTVVGALYLVAAGSHVGLVSADPTVYRSFAERGLFAFVRSGWTDVVMASPRSWIYALAAGEATLGALLLSGGRVARLGWVGVLVFHALLLLFGWGFWLYAVPANVLLGWLARRDWPRLRGT
;
A
#
# COMPACT_ATOMS: atom_id res chain seq x y z
N MET A 1 -2.03 -23.13 -27.83
CA MET A 1 -2.97 -22.79 -26.74
C MET A 1 -2.33 -23.24 -25.42
N GLY A 2 -1.26 -22.55 -24.98
CA GLY A 2 -0.38 -23.04 -23.90
C GLY A 2 0.47 -21.95 -23.22
N GLU A 3 -0.03 -20.72 -23.09
CA GLU A 3 0.68 -19.61 -22.43
C GLU A 3 -0.03 -19.07 -21.17
N TRP A 4 -1.18 -19.64 -20.81
CA TRP A 4 -1.99 -19.18 -19.66
C TRP A 4 -1.75 -19.99 -18.39
N GLU A 5 -1.03 -21.10 -18.52
CA GLU A 5 -0.85 -22.08 -17.48
C GLU A 5 0.45 -21.78 -16.71
N ASP A 6 0.25 -20.97 -15.67
CA ASP A 6 1.11 -20.78 -14.48
C ASP A 6 1.76 -19.40 -14.26
N ARG A 7 0.98 -18.33 -14.47
CA ARG A 7 1.27 -16.99 -13.89
C ARG A 7 0.80 -16.83 -12.45
N ARG A 8 0.58 -17.92 -11.72
CA ARG A 8 0.03 -17.83 -10.36
C ARG A 8 1.06 -17.11 -9.46
N PRO A 9 0.67 -15.99 -8.82
CA PRO A 9 1.57 -15.33 -7.89
C PRO A 9 1.94 -16.30 -6.75
N PRO A 10 3.19 -16.24 -6.26
CA PRO A 10 3.58 -17.00 -5.08
C PRO A 10 2.70 -16.64 -3.88
N ARG A 11 2.56 -17.56 -2.92
CA ARG A 11 1.60 -17.42 -1.81
C ARG A 11 1.70 -16.10 -1.04
N ALA A 12 2.91 -15.63 -0.70
CA ALA A 12 3.05 -14.39 0.05
C ALA A 12 2.69 -13.18 -0.81
N THR A 13 3.07 -13.18 -2.08
CA THR A 13 2.63 -12.20 -3.08
C THR A 13 1.09 -12.16 -3.18
N THR A 14 0.42 -13.31 -3.21
CA THR A 14 -1.05 -13.40 -3.23
C THR A 14 -1.68 -12.81 -1.97
N VAL A 15 -1.17 -13.21 -0.80
CA VAL A 15 -1.69 -12.76 0.50
C VAL A 15 -1.53 -11.25 0.64
N VAL A 16 -0.34 -10.71 0.36
CA VAL A 16 -0.10 -9.26 0.43
C VAL A 16 -0.95 -8.52 -0.59
N GLY A 17 -1.07 -9.05 -1.82
CA GLY A 17 -1.94 -8.47 -2.84
C GLY A 17 -3.40 -8.38 -2.39
N ALA A 18 -3.94 -9.45 -1.82
CA ALA A 18 -5.29 -9.47 -1.28
C ALA A 18 -5.47 -8.52 -0.08
N LEU A 19 -4.49 -8.43 0.82
CA LEU A 19 -4.52 -7.48 1.94
C LEU A 19 -4.58 -6.03 1.45
N TYR A 20 -3.86 -5.69 0.39
CA TYR A 20 -3.92 -4.35 -0.23
C TYR A 20 -5.27 -4.05 -0.87
N LEU A 21 -5.96 -5.05 -1.44
CA LEU A 21 -7.34 -4.88 -1.91
C LEU A 21 -8.33 -4.65 -0.75
N VAL A 22 -8.15 -5.38 0.36
CA VAL A 22 -8.96 -5.19 1.57
C VAL A 22 -8.73 -3.80 2.19
N ALA A 23 -7.47 -3.35 2.25
CA ALA A 23 -7.12 -2.01 2.71
C ALA A 23 -7.80 -0.93 1.83
N ALA A 24 -7.67 -1.05 0.50
CA ALA A 24 -8.33 -0.14 -0.44
C ALA A 24 -9.84 -0.09 -0.22
N GLY A 25 -10.49 -1.24 -0.09
CA GLY A 25 -11.92 -1.34 0.20
C GLY A 25 -12.30 -0.70 1.54
N SER A 26 -11.46 -0.85 2.55
CA SER A 26 -11.64 -0.24 3.88
C SER A 26 -11.56 1.29 3.78
N HIS A 27 -10.59 1.84 3.04
CA HIS A 27 -10.48 3.27 2.77
C HIS A 27 -11.70 3.82 2.02
N VAL A 28 -12.18 3.12 0.98
CA VAL A 28 -13.41 3.47 0.27
C VAL A 28 -14.61 3.50 1.23
N GLY A 29 -14.77 2.47 2.06
CA GLY A 29 -15.88 2.39 3.02
C GLY A 29 -15.84 3.51 4.06
N LEU A 30 -14.68 3.72 4.70
CA LEU A 30 -14.49 4.75 5.72
C LEU A 30 -14.73 6.16 5.16
N VAL A 31 -14.12 6.51 4.03
CA VAL A 31 -14.25 7.86 3.47
C VAL A 31 -15.65 8.13 2.89
N SER A 32 -16.34 7.09 2.44
CA SER A 32 -17.74 7.18 2.02
C SER A 32 -18.65 7.47 3.21
N ALA A 33 -18.43 6.77 4.33
CA ALA A 33 -19.22 6.90 5.55
C ALA A 33 -18.96 8.23 6.27
N ASP A 34 -17.70 8.51 6.59
CA ASP A 34 -17.28 9.76 7.24
C ASP A 34 -15.82 10.07 6.90
N PRO A 35 -15.53 11.05 6.02
CA PRO A 35 -14.16 11.42 5.69
C PRO A 35 -13.40 12.09 6.85
N THR A 36 -14.08 12.53 7.90
CA THR A 36 -13.44 13.26 9.01
C THR A 36 -12.62 12.36 9.93
N VAL A 37 -12.80 11.04 9.85
CA VAL A 37 -11.98 10.03 10.57
C VAL A 37 -10.49 10.13 10.24
N TYR A 38 -10.15 10.72 9.08
CA TYR A 38 -8.77 10.93 8.65
C TYR A 38 -8.13 12.21 9.19
N ARG A 39 -8.90 13.09 9.85
CA ARG A 39 -8.42 14.43 10.25
C ARG A 39 -7.16 14.36 11.11
N SER A 40 -7.12 13.45 12.08
CA SER A 40 -6.02 13.33 13.03
C SER A 40 -4.83 12.51 12.54
N PHE A 41 -4.91 11.94 11.33
CA PHE A 41 -3.94 10.96 10.83
C PHE A 41 -2.50 11.50 10.79
N ALA A 42 -2.32 12.77 10.40
CA ALA A 42 -1.00 13.39 10.30
C ALA A 42 -0.64 14.35 11.43
N GLU A 43 -1.45 14.48 12.49
CA GLU A 43 -1.21 15.43 13.59
C GLU A 43 0.19 15.25 14.21
N ARG A 44 0.67 14.00 14.26
CA ARG A 44 1.98 13.62 14.80
C ARG A 44 3.06 13.45 13.73
N GLY A 45 2.82 13.93 12.50
CA GLY A 45 3.79 13.90 11.41
C GLY A 45 5.12 14.51 11.83
N LEU A 46 6.24 13.94 11.38
CA LEU A 46 7.58 14.36 11.81
C LEU A 46 7.91 15.78 11.29
N PHE A 47 7.49 16.07 10.07
CA PHE A 47 7.83 17.31 9.37
C PHE A 47 6.62 18.25 9.28
N ALA A 48 6.88 19.56 9.34
CA ALA A 48 5.83 20.58 9.25
C ALA A 48 5.03 20.47 7.95
N PHE A 49 5.71 20.25 6.82
CA PHE A 49 5.05 20.12 5.52
C PHE A 49 4.12 18.89 5.43
N VAL A 50 4.37 17.83 6.20
CA VAL A 50 3.48 16.65 6.25
C VAL A 50 2.20 17.02 7.01
N ARG A 51 2.35 17.70 8.15
CA ARG A 51 1.22 18.16 8.96
C ARG A 51 0.36 19.18 8.21
N SER A 52 0.97 20.22 7.65
CA SER A 52 0.26 21.24 6.88
C SER A 52 -0.26 20.69 5.55
N GLY A 53 0.51 19.89 4.83
CA GLY A 53 0.03 19.25 3.59
C GLY A 53 -1.18 18.35 3.83
N TRP A 54 -1.21 17.62 4.95
CA TRP A 54 -2.40 16.85 5.30
C TRP A 54 -3.60 17.74 5.61
N THR A 55 -3.45 18.72 6.50
CA THR A 55 -4.55 19.60 6.91
C THR A 55 -5.05 20.49 5.77
N ASP A 56 -4.14 21.06 4.98
CA ASP A 56 -4.45 22.11 4.01
C ASP A 56 -4.77 21.55 2.62
N VAL A 57 -4.24 20.37 2.26
CA VAL A 57 -4.44 19.77 0.93
C VAL A 57 -5.33 18.54 1.01
N VAL A 58 -4.94 17.53 1.79
CA VAL A 58 -5.70 16.28 1.88
C VAL A 58 -7.06 16.54 2.50
N MET A 59 -7.11 17.20 3.65
CA MET A 59 -8.35 17.48 4.37
C MET A 59 -9.18 18.61 3.79
N ALA A 60 -8.67 19.38 2.82
CA ALA A 60 -9.48 20.30 2.01
C ALA A 60 -10.40 19.54 1.03
N SER A 61 -10.04 18.32 0.63
CA SER A 61 -10.86 17.46 -0.24
C SER A 61 -10.61 15.98 0.06
N PRO A 62 -10.97 15.51 1.28
CA PRO A 62 -10.53 14.21 1.79
C PRO A 62 -11.09 13.05 0.96
N ARG A 63 -12.31 13.17 0.41
CA ARG A 63 -12.86 12.14 -0.48
C ARG A 63 -11.99 11.90 -1.70
N SER A 64 -11.63 12.97 -2.44
CA SER A 64 -10.81 12.85 -3.64
C SER A 64 -9.46 12.22 -3.35
N TRP A 65 -8.77 12.69 -2.30
CA TRP A 65 -7.43 12.21 -1.97
C TRP A 65 -7.41 10.81 -1.37
N ILE A 66 -8.38 10.45 -0.51
CA ILE A 66 -8.46 9.11 0.07
C ILE A 66 -8.98 8.09 -0.94
N TYR A 67 -9.86 8.46 -1.88
CA TYR A 67 -10.17 7.59 -3.02
C TYR A 67 -8.96 7.39 -3.92
N ALA A 68 -8.15 8.42 -4.16
CA ALA A 68 -6.91 8.27 -4.91
C ALA A 68 -5.92 7.36 -4.17
N LEU A 69 -5.81 7.47 -2.84
CA LEU A 69 -5.04 6.55 -2.00
C LEU A 69 -5.52 5.10 -2.16
N ALA A 70 -6.83 4.87 -2.01
CA ALA A 70 -7.43 3.56 -2.17
C ALA A 70 -7.22 2.99 -3.58
N ALA A 71 -7.30 3.83 -4.62
CA ALA A 71 -6.98 3.41 -5.99
C ALA A 71 -5.50 3.02 -6.14
N GLY A 72 -4.59 3.74 -5.47
CA GLY A 72 -3.18 3.38 -5.38
C GLY A 72 -2.96 2.02 -4.72
N GLU A 73 -3.56 1.80 -3.55
CA GLU A 73 -3.49 0.51 -2.85
C GLU A 73 -4.09 -0.63 -3.67
N ALA A 74 -5.25 -0.40 -4.30
CA ALA A 74 -5.87 -1.38 -5.18
C ALA A 74 -4.97 -1.72 -6.37
N THR A 75 -4.29 -0.73 -6.95
CA THR A 75 -3.31 -0.91 -8.02
C THR A 75 -2.12 -1.76 -7.55
N LEU A 76 -1.57 -1.49 -6.37
CA LEU A 76 -0.49 -2.31 -5.79
C LEU A 76 -0.95 -3.76 -5.56
N GLY A 77 -2.17 -3.94 -5.03
CA GLY A 77 -2.78 -5.25 -4.84
C GLY A 77 -2.94 -6.01 -6.17
N ALA A 78 -3.48 -5.35 -7.19
CA ALA A 78 -3.65 -5.91 -8.53
C ALA A 78 -2.31 -6.26 -9.20
N LEU A 79 -1.29 -5.41 -9.07
CA LEU A 79 0.06 -5.69 -9.58
C LEU A 79 0.64 -6.95 -8.96
N LEU A 80 0.52 -7.12 -7.64
CA LEU A 80 0.97 -8.32 -6.93
C LEU A 80 0.22 -9.56 -7.41
N LEU A 81 -1.12 -9.48 -7.50
CA LEU A 81 -1.97 -10.59 -7.91
C LEU A 81 -1.80 -11.00 -9.38
N SER A 82 -1.29 -10.11 -10.22
CA SER A 82 -1.01 -10.40 -11.64
C SER A 82 0.20 -11.33 -11.84
N GLY A 83 1.03 -11.53 -10.81
CA GLY A 83 2.22 -12.38 -10.87
C GLY A 83 3.34 -11.84 -11.78
N GLY A 84 4.34 -12.68 -12.04
CA GLY A 84 5.44 -12.39 -12.97
C GLY A 84 6.19 -11.07 -12.70
N ARG A 85 6.62 -10.41 -13.79
CA ARG A 85 7.43 -9.18 -13.72
C ARG A 85 6.68 -7.98 -13.11
N VAL A 86 5.38 -7.86 -13.36
CA VAL A 86 4.56 -6.74 -12.84
C VAL A 86 4.37 -6.83 -11.32
N ALA A 87 4.31 -8.03 -10.74
CA ALA A 87 4.28 -8.20 -9.29
C ALA A 87 5.55 -7.66 -8.58
N ARG A 88 6.68 -7.55 -9.28
CA ARG A 88 7.88 -6.92 -8.72
C ARG A 88 7.69 -5.41 -8.53
N LEU A 89 6.98 -4.76 -9.45
CA LEU A 89 6.58 -3.35 -9.29
C LEU A 89 5.60 -3.21 -8.11
N GLY A 90 4.67 -4.15 -7.96
CA GLY A 90 3.80 -4.24 -6.78
C GLY A 90 4.60 -4.30 -5.48
N TRP A 91 5.58 -5.21 -5.38
CA TRP A 91 6.42 -5.33 -4.19
C TRP A 91 7.24 -4.07 -3.88
N VAL A 92 7.84 -3.45 -4.90
CA VAL A 92 8.56 -2.18 -4.72
C VAL A 92 7.60 -1.10 -4.21
N GLY A 93 6.42 -0.98 -4.82
CA GLY A 93 5.40 -0.03 -4.40
C GLY A 93 4.93 -0.23 -2.95
N VAL A 94 4.70 -1.48 -2.53
CA VAL A 94 4.34 -1.83 -1.15
C VAL A 94 5.40 -1.40 -0.14
N LEU A 95 6.67 -1.64 -0.44
CA LEU A 95 7.79 -1.25 0.43
C LEU A 95 7.95 0.27 0.50
N VAL A 96 7.86 0.95 -0.65
CA VAL A 96 7.91 2.41 -0.71
C VAL A 96 6.74 3.01 0.05
N PHE A 97 5.52 2.48 -0.10
CA PHE A 97 4.34 2.92 0.63
C PHE A 97 4.56 2.85 2.15
N HIS A 98 5.03 1.72 2.67
CA HIS A 98 5.33 1.56 4.09
C HIS A 98 6.48 2.47 4.54
N ALA A 99 7.47 2.74 3.68
CA ALA A 99 8.54 3.67 4.00
C ALA A 99 8.01 5.12 4.10
N LEU A 100 7.06 5.51 3.24
CA LEU A 100 6.42 6.82 3.28
C LEU A 100 5.54 7.01 4.53
N LEU A 101 4.96 5.94 5.08
CA LEU A 101 4.22 6.01 6.36
C LEU A 101 5.09 6.50 7.51
N LEU A 102 6.42 6.30 7.45
CA LEU A 102 7.35 6.79 8.48
C LEU A 102 7.33 8.32 8.63
N LEU A 103 6.89 9.06 7.60
CA LEU A 103 6.77 10.51 7.64
C LEU A 103 5.66 10.98 8.62
N PHE A 104 4.71 10.10 8.95
CA PHE A 104 3.55 10.42 9.79
C PHE A 104 3.80 10.27 11.30
N GLY A 105 5.03 9.96 11.72
CA GLY A 105 5.44 10.03 13.12
C GLY A 105 5.78 8.70 13.77
N TRP A 106 6.22 8.77 15.03
CA TRP A 106 6.71 7.62 15.80
C TRP A 106 5.71 6.47 15.95
N GLY A 107 4.41 6.77 16.06
CA GLY A 107 3.38 5.72 16.10
C GLY A 107 3.38 4.86 14.83
N PHE A 108 3.59 5.49 13.66
CA PHE A 108 3.71 4.76 12.41
C PHE A 108 5.04 4.01 12.31
N TRP A 109 6.11 4.45 12.96
CA TRP A 109 7.38 3.71 12.96
C TRP A 109 7.25 2.34 13.62
N LEU A 110 6.56 2.27 14.76
CA LEU A 110 6.34 1.03 15.51
C LEU A 110 5.61 -0.03 14.67
N TYR A 111 4.77 0.40 13.73
CA TYR A 111 4.08 -0.47 12.80
C TYR A 111 4.89 -0.70 11.51
N ALA A 112 5.26 0.38 10.83
CA ALA A 112 5.78 0.34 9.47
C ALA A 112 7.23 -0.19 9.39
N VAL A 113 8.07 -0.01 10.41
CA VAL A 113 9.44 -0.57 10.40
C VAL A 113 9.40 -2.10 10.46
N PRO A 114 8.75 -2.75 11.46
CA PRO A 114 8.61 -4.21 11.45
C PRO A 114 7.89 -4.73 10.21
N ALA A 115 6.83 -4.05 9.77
CA ALA A 115 6.11 -4.41 8.55
C ALA A 115 7.04 -4.38 7.32
N ASN A 116 7.83 -3.33 7.13
CA ASN A 116 8.78 -3.25 6.00
C ASN A 116 9.85 -4.34 6.05
N VAL A 117 10.36 -4.69 7.23
CA VAL A 117 11.32 -5.80 7.39
C VAL A 117 10.70 -7.12 6.97
N LEU A 118 9.49 -7.41 7.46
CA LEU A 118 8.76 -8.63 7.12
C LEU A 118 8.42 -8.67 5.62
N LEU A 119 7.85 -7.60 5.08
CA LEU A 119 7.50 -7.46 3.66
C LEU A 119 8.73 -7.57 2.78
N GLY A 120 9.86 -6.96 3.16
CA GLY A 120 11.12 -7.06 2.44
C GLY A 120 11.70 -8.48 2.46
N TRP A 121 11.53 -9.21 3.57
CA TRP A 121 11.88 -10.63 3.63
C TRP A 121 10.97 -11.50 2.73
N LEU A 122 9.66 -11.30 2.78
CA LEU A 122 8.70 -12.01 1.91
C LEU A 122 8.94 -11.71 0.43
N ALA A 123 9.15 -10.44 0.08
CA ALA A 123 9.48 -10.00 -1.27
C ALA A 123 10.73 -10.71 -1.77
N ARG A 124 11.82 -10.73 -0.97
CA ARG A 124 13.06 -11.44 -1.32
C ARG A 124 12.85 -12.94 -1.53
N ARG A 125 11.99 -13.58 -0.74
CA ARG A 125 11.66 -15.01 -0.86
C ARG A 125 10.90 -15.32 -2.15
N ASP A 126 9.96 -14.46 -2.54
CA ASP A 126 9.12 -14.66 -3.73
C ASP A 126 9.79 -14.17 -5.02
N TRP A 127 10.74 -13.24 -4.91
CA TRP A 127 11.44 -12.60 -6.03
C TRP A 127 11.96 -13.55 -7.11
N PRO A 128 12.60 -14.70 -6.79
CA PRO A 128 13.10 -15.62 -7.82
C PRO A 128 11.97 -16.22 -8.67
N ARG A 129 10.79 -16.45 -8.07
CA ARG A 129 9.62 -17.02 -8.76
C ARG A 129 8.93 -16.01 -9.68
N LEU A 130 9.15 -14.71 -9.43
CA LEU A 130 8.62 -13.61 -10.24
C LEU A 130 9.52 -13.26 -11.45
N ARG A 131 10.64 -13.98 -11.63
CA ARG A 131 11.56 -13.79 -12.77
C ARG A 131 11.17 -14.61 -14.01
N GLY A 132 10.25 -15.57 -13.88
CA GLY A 132 9.72 -16.35 -15.00
C GLY A 132 9.02 -15.47 -16.03
N THR A 133 9.33 -15.72 -17.30
CA THR A 133 9.15 -14.90 -18.52
C THR A 133 7.77 -14.30 -18.73
#